data_AF-J3GKM5-F1
#
_entry.id   AF-J3GKM5-F1
#
_cell.length_a   1.000
_cell.length_b   1.000
_cell.length_c   1.000
_cell.angle_alpha   90.00
_cell.angle_beta   90.00
_cell.angle_gamma   90.00
#
_symmetry.space_group_name_H-M   'P 1'
#
loop_
_entity.id
_entity.type
_entity.pdbx_description
1 polymer ?
#
loop_
_entity_poly.entity_id
_entity_poly.type
_entity_poly.pdbx_seq_one_letter_code
_entity_poly.pdbx_strand_id
1 'polypeptide(L)'
;MIRVLPKNELKELSVKAEAYGLTLSDLASTCDKFGVSPQDVLNELSVAVAEGYLQGSLIYDFCDGVMNGIINAVVEVGMTDDMPQPAFSLYQAFDQGEWIRSNDPPETDPSEKYTKPVVQEIMRALRG
;
A
#
# COMPACT_ATOMS: atom_id res chain seq x y z
N MET A 1 10.72 -5.43 9.36
CA MET A 1 9.94 -6.47 8.66
C MET A 1 10.90 -7.32 7.83
N ILE A 2 10.90 -8.63 8.01
CA ILE A 2 11.66 -9.54 7.14
C ILE A 2 10.86 -9.65 5.85
N ARG A 3 11.45 -9.36 4.68
CA ARG A 3 10.76 -9.58 3.40
C ARG A 3 10.73 -11.07 3.12
N VAL A 4 9.53 -11.61 2.94
CA VAL A 4 9.30 -13.00 2.57
C VAL A 4 8.95 -13.12 1.09
N LEU A 5 8.32 -12.10 0.50
CA LEU A 5 7.90 -12.13 -0.89
C LEU A 5 9.00 -11.66 -1.86
N PRO A 6 9.23 -12.39 -2.97
CA PRO A 6 10.11 -11.95 -4.04
C PRO A 6 9.63 -10.65 -4.71
N LYS A 7 10.57 -9.82 -5.18
CA LYS A 7 10.24 -8.53 -5.84
C LYS A 7 9.35 -8.68 -7.08
N ASN A 8 9.51 -9.77 -7.85
CA ASN A 8 8.67 -10.03 -9.02
C ASN A 8 7.23 -10.37 -8.62
N GLU A 9 7.05 -11.15 -7.55
CA GLU A 9 5.72 -11.47 -7.01
C GLU A 9 5.02 -10.20 -6.54
N LEU A 10 5.72 -9.35 -5.78
CA LEU A 10 5.20 -8.06 -5.32
C LEU A 10 4.80 -7.16 -6.51
N LYS A 11 5.61 -7.13 -7.57
CA LYS A 11 5.30 -6.35 -8.77
C LYS A 11 4.05 -6.86 -9.50
N GLU A 12 3.92 -8.18 -9.65
CA GLU A 12 2.74 -8.80 -10.28
C GLU A 12 1.47 -8.51 -9.46
N LEU A 13 1.55 -8.63 -8.14
CA LEU A 13 0.46 -8.28 -7.23
C LEU A 13 0.11 -6.78 -7.31
N SER A 14 1.09 -5.87 -7.36
CA SER A 14 0.81 -4.43 -7.52
C SER A 14 0.07 -4.16 -8.83
N VAL A 15 0.52 -4.72 -9.95
CA VAL A 15 -0.15 -4.52 -11.25
C VAL A 15 -1.58 -5.05 -11.22
N LYS A 16 -1.80 -6.22 -10.62
CA LYS A 16 -3.14 -6.80 -10.50
C LYS A 16 -4.05 -5.96 -9.58
N ALA A 17 -3.51 -5.51 -8.44
CA ALA A 17 -4.23 -4.68 -7.48
C ALA A 17 -4.68 -3.36 -8.10
N GLU A 18 -3.80 -2.66 -8.81
CA GLU A 18 -4.13 -1.39 -9.45
C GLU A 18 -5.18 -1.56 -10.56
N ALA A 19 -5.07 -2.62 -11.37
CA ALA A 19 -5.97 -2.82 -12.49
C ALA A 19 -7.36 -3.38 -12.11
N TYR A 20 -7.42 -4.26 -11.10
CA TYR A 20 -8.62 -5.05 -10.81
C TYR A 20 -8.99 -5.13 -9.32
N GLY A 21 -8.13 -4.65 -8.43
CA GLY A 21 -8.16 -4.95 -7.01
C GLY A 21 -7.67 -6.36 -6.68
N LEU A 22 -7.48 -6.63 -5.39
CA LEU A 22 -7.18 -7.95 -4.85
C LEU A 22 -8.24 -8.37 -3.84
N THR A 23 -8.66 -9.63 -3.95
CA THR A 23 -9.51 -10.31 -2.96
C THR A 23 -8.68 -11.31 -2.16
N LEU A 24 -9.20 -11.82 -1.03
CA LEU A 24 -8.53 -12.91 -0.30
C LEU A 24 -8.33 -14.17 -1.16
N SER A 25 -9.24 -14.42 -2.10
CA SER A 25 -9.10 -15.54 -3.04
C SER A 25 -7.92 -15.34 -4.00
N ASP A 26 -7.64 -14.10 -4.40
CA ASP A 26 -6.47 -13.77 -5.22
C ASP A 26 -5.16 -13.95 -4.43
N LEU A 27 -5.19 -13.65 -3.13
CA LEU A 27 -4.03 -13.79 -2.25
C LEU A 27 -3.75 -15.24 -1.86
N ALA A 28 -4.76 -16.12 -1.86
CA ALA A 28 -4.66 -17.51 -1.42
C ALA A 28 -3.51 -18.26 -2.13
N SER A 29 -3.36 -18.08 -3.44
CA SER A 29 -2.29 -18.72 -4.21
C SER A 29 -0.90 -18.28 -3.76
N THR A 30 -0.71 -16.99 -3.46
CA THR A 30 0.56 -16.46 -2.94
C THR A 30 0.79 -16.94 -1.50
N CYS A 31 -0.25 -16.94 -0.66
CA CYS A 31 -0.18 -17.43 0.72
C CYS A 31 0.30 -18.89 0.78
N ASP A 32 -0.31 -19.77 -0.02
CA ASP A 32 0.04 -21.19 -0.10
C ASP A 32 1.47 -21.39 -0.63
N LYS A 33 1.84 -20.64 -1.68
CA LYS A 33 3.14 -20.76 -2.34
C LYS A 33 4.31 -20.36 -1.44
N PHE A 34 4.14 -19.33 -0.61
CA PHE A 34 5.21 -18.78 0.23
C PHE A 34 5.06 -19.10 1.72
N GLY A 35 3.97 -19.76 2.13
CA GLY A 35 3.72 -20.11 3.52
C GLY A 35 3.51 -18.89 4.42
N VAL A 36 2.83 -17.86 3.89
CA VAL A 36 2.59 -16.58 4.57
C VAL A 36 1.09 -16.34 4.75
N SER A 37 0.73 -15.47 5.70
CA SER A 37 -0.66 -15.07 5.87
C SER A 37 -1.07 -13.99 4.85
N PRO A 38 -2.38 -13.81 4.57
CA PRO A 38 -2.87 -12.68 3.78
C PRO A 38 -2.43 -11.32 4.34
N GLN A 39 -2.37 -11.20 5.67
CA GLN A 39 -1.88 -10.01 6.37
C GLN A 39 -0.42 -9.70 5.99
N ASP A 40 0.46 -10.70 5.97
CA ASP A 40 1.86 -10.54 5.58
C ASP A 40 1.97 -10.06 4.12
N VAL A 41 1.18 -10.66 3.21
CA VAL A 41 1.17 -10.26 1.79
C VAL A 41 0.75 -8.81 1.62
N LEU A 42 -0.36 -8.40 2.27
CA LEU A 42 -0.88 -7.03 2.20
C LEU A 42 0.11 -6.02 2.76
N ASN A 43 0.74 -6.33 3.89
CA ASN A 43 1.72 -5.48 4.53
C ASN A 43 2.99 -5.34 3.70
N GLU A 44 3.55 -6.43 3.19
CA GLU A 44 4.75 -6.40 2.34
C GLU A 44 4.50 -5.69 1.02
N LEU A 45 3.34 -5.91 0.38
CA LEU A 45 2.93 -5.20 -0.83
C LEU A 45 2.87 -3.69 -0.59
N SER A 46 2.20 -3.27 0.47
CA SER A 46 2.04 -1.86 0.83
C SER A 46 3.41 -1.20 1.12
N VAL A 47 4.29 -1.89 1.84
CA VAL A 47 5.67 -1.43 2.10
C VAL A 47 6.45 -1.28 0.80
N ALA A 48 6.34 -2.22 -0.14
CA ALA A 48 7.03 -2.16 -1.42
C ALA A 48 6.54 -0.98 -2.29
N VAL A 49 5.22 -0.72 -2.29
CA VAL A 49 4.60 0.43 -2.97
C VAL A 49 5.10 1.75 -2.36
N ALA A 50 5.08 1.84 -1.02
CA ALA A 50 5.56 3.02 -0.30
C ALA A 50 7.04 3.31 -0.55
N GLU A 51 7.91 2.29 -0.53
CA GLU A 51 9.31 2.47 -0.90
C GLU A 51 9.50 2.93 -2.35
N GLY A 52 8.73 2.34 -3.27
CA GLY A 52 8.78 2.70 -4.68
C GLY A 52 8.40 4.16 -4.92
N TYR A 53 7.36 4.62 -4.21
CA TYR A 53 6.92 6.02 -4.19
C TYR A 53 8.00 6.96 -3.62
N LEU A 54 8.54 6.65 -2.44
CA LEU A 54 9.56 7.49 -1.81
C LEU A 54 10.88 7.57 -2.60
N GLN A 55 11.20 6.53 -3.38
CA GLN A 55 12.36 6.51 -4.28
C GLN A 55 12.09 7.21 -5.62
N GLY A 56 10.85 7.63 -5.90
CA GLY A 56 10.46 8.21 -7.20
C GLY A 56 10.46 7.19 -8.35
N SER A 57 10.44 5.90 -8.03
CA SER A 57 10.40 4.80 -9.02
C SER A 57 8.98 4.41 -9.42
N LEU A 58 8.00 4.76 -8.59
CA LEU A 58 6.56 4.62 -8.85
C LEU A 58 5.91 6.00 -8.72
N ILE A 59 4.99 6.31 -9.63
CA ILE A 59 4.22 7.56 -9.59
C ILE A 59 3.08 7.44 -8.59
N TYR A 60 2.60 8.58 -8.06
CA TYR A 60 1.51 8.63 -7.08
C TYR A 60 0.27 7.87 -7.55
N ASP A 61 -0.24 8.16 -8.75
CA ASP A 61 -1.46 7.53 -9.29
C ASP A 61 -1.41 6.00 -9.27
N PHE A 62 -0.25 5.42 -9.60
CA PHE A 62 -0.08 3.96 -9.55
C PHE A 62 -0.09 3.47 -8.10
N CYS A 63 0.65 4.13 -7.20
CA CYS A 63 0.71 3.73 -5.80
C CYS A 63 -0.65 3.83 -5.12
N ASP A 64 -1.36 4.94 -5.35
CA ASP A 64 -2.71 5.16 -4.85
C ASP A 64 -3.69 4.11 -5.38
N GLY A 65 -3.65 3.84 -6.70
CA GLY A 65 -4.44 2.78 -7.32
C GLY A 65 -4.19 1.39 -6.73
N VAL A 66 -2.93 1.05 -6.41
CA VAL A 66 -2.62 -0.20 -5.69
C VAL A 66 -3.24 -0.21 -4.30
N MET A 67 -3.10 0.87 -3.52
CA MET A 67 -3.62 0.94 -2.15
C MET A 67 -5.16 0.89 -2.12
N ASN A 68 -5.81 1.59 -3.05
CA ASN A 68 -7.25 1.51 -3.30
C ASN A 68 -7.68 0.10 -3.75
N GLY A 69 -6.85 -0.58 -4.54
CA GLY A 69 -7.09 -1.94 -5.00
C GLY A 69 -7.06 -3.00 -3.91
N ILE A 70 -6.34 -2.78 -2.81
CA ILE A 70 -6.20 -3.76 -1.74
C ILE A 70 -7.03 -3.47 -0.49
N ILE A 71 -7.65 -2.28 -0.37
CA ILE A 71 -8.32 -1.86 0.87
C ILE A 71 -9.45 -2.82 1.29
N ASN A 72 -10.20 -3.36 0.33
CA ASN A 72 -11.25 -4.33 0.63
C ASN A 72 -10.70 -5.60 1.28
N ALA A 73 -9.58 -6.14 0.77
CA ALA A 73 -8.91 -7.28 1.38
C ALA A 73 -8.31 -6.94 2.75
N VAL A 74 -7.74 -5.74 2.92
CA VAL A 74 -7.23 -5.26 4.22
C VAL A 74 -8.35 -5.23 5.26
N VAL A 75 -9.51 -4.66 4.90
CA VAL A 75 -10.69 -4.58 5.79
C VAL A 75 -11.24 -5.97 6.09
N GLU A 76 -11.31 -6.86 5.09
CA GLU A 76 -11.79 -8.23 5.28
C GLU A 76 -10.93 -9.01 6.29
N VAL A 77 -9.59 -8.94 6.17
CA VAL A 77 -8.68 -9.52 7.18
C VAL A 77 -8.90 -8.87 8.54
N GLY A 78 -9.00 -7.53 8.60
CA GLY A 78 -9.20 -6.81 9.86
C GLY A 78 -10.55 -7.03 10.54
N MET A 79 -11.50 -7.71 9.89
CA MET A 79 -12.76 -8.14 10.51
C MET A 79 -12.62 -9.46 11.27
N THR A 80 -11.64 -10.29 10.92
CA THR A 80 -11.41 -11.61 11.54
C THR A 80 -10.20 -11.64 12.45
N ASP A 81 -9.18 -10.86 12.12
CA ASP A 81 -7.87 -10.79 12.78
C ASP A 81 -7.49 -9.33 13.08
N ASP A 82 -6.26 -9.11 13.55
CA ASP A 82 -5.74 -7.76 13.73
C ASP A 82 -5.68 -7.02 12.39
N MET A 83 -6.07 -5.74 12.39
CA MET A 83 -6.02 -4.88 11.21
C MET A 83 -4.60 -4.90 10.60
N PRO A 84 -4.44 -5.23 9.30
CA PRO A 84 -3.13 -5.25 8.66
C PRO A 84 -2.41 -3.90 8.75
N GLN A 85 -1.33 -3.86 9.52
CA GLN A 85 -0.43 -2.71 9.65
C GLN A 85 0.97 -3.08 9.16
N PRO A 86 1.59 -2.26 8.29
CA PRO A 86 1.25 -0.88 7.97
C PRO A 86 0.28 -0.70 6.78
N ALA A 87 -0.29 -1.76 6.20
CA ALA A 87 -1.11 -1.65 4.99
C ALA A 87 -2.24 -0.62 5.11
N PHE A 88 -3.02 -0.69 6.21
CA PHE A 88 -4.10 0.25 6.45
C PHE A 88 -3.60 1.69 6.68
N SER A 89 -2.53 1.88 7.48
CA SER A 89 -1.95 3.22 7.69
C SER A 89 -1.42 3.83 6.39
N LEU A 90 -0.83 3.02 5.51
CA LEU A 90 -0.34 3.48 4.22
C LEU A 90 -1.51 3.85 3.31
N TYR A 91 -2.59 3.05 3.28
CA TYR A 91 -3.79 3.39 2.54
C TYR A 91 -4.32 4.78 2.95
N GLN A 92 -4.45 5.02 4.26
CA GLN A 92 -4.88 6.33 4.79
C GLN A 92 -3.91 7.47 4.44
N ALA A 93 -2.63 7.19 4.20
CA ALA A 93 -1.66 8.20 3.77
C ALA A 93 -1.82 8.54 2.28
N PHE A 94 -2.05 7.55 1.43
CA PHE A 94 -2.27 7.75 -0.01
C PHE A 94 -3.62 8.46 -0.28
N ASP A 95 -4.69 8.10 0.44
CA ASP A 95 -6.01 8.75 0.37
C ASP A 95 -5.96 10.27 0.64
N GLN A 96 -5.04 10.73 1.50
CA GLN A 96 -4.86 12.16 1.76
C GLN A 96 -4.40 12.97 0.54
N GLY A 97 -3.74 12.31 -0.42
CA GLY A 97 -3.23 12.92 -1.64
C GLY A 97 -4.26 13.09 -2.76
N GLU A 98 -5.46 12.49 -2.62
CA GLU A 98 -6.49 12.54 -3.67
C GLU A 98 -7.19 13.92 -3.74
N TRP A 99 -7.14 14.68 -2.65
CA TRP A 99 -8.00 15.85 -2.46
C TRP A 99 -7.24 17.16 -2.51
N ILE A 100 -7.55 17.97 -3.53
CA ILE A 100 -7.14 19.39 -3.57
C ILE A 100 -7.86 20.15 -2.46
N ARG A 101 -7.09 20.77 -1.56
CA ARG A 101 -7.63 21.54 -0.44
C ARG A 101 -7.90 22.98 -0.87
N SER A 102 -9.04 23.54 -0.48
CA SER A 102 -9.46 24.91 -0.86
C SER A 102 -8.51 26.01 -0.36
N ASN A 103 -7.74 25.72 0.69
CA ASN A 103 -6.80 26.67 1.28
C ASN A 103 -5.40 26.58 0.68
N ASP A 104 -5.19 25.66 -0.27
CA ASP A 104 -3.91 25.47 -0.91
C ASP A 104 -3.78 26.32 -2.16
N PRO A 105 -2.58 26.82 -2.47
CA PRO A 105 -2.29 27.40 -3.78
C PRO A 105 -2.65 26.41 -4.90
N PRO A 106 -3.20 26.88 -6.04
CA PRO A 106 -3.62 26.01 -7.16
C PRO A 106 -2.53 25.07 -7.69
N GLU A 107 -1.26 25.44 -7.55
CA GLU A 107 -0.08 24.68 -7.97
C GLU A 107 0.36 23.62 -6.95
N THR A 108 -0.33 23.49 -5.83
CA THR A 108 0.04 22.52 -4.78
C THR A 108 -0.28 21.12 -5.24
N ASP A 109 0.74 20.26 -5.28
CA ASP A 109 0.58 18.82 -5.41
C ASP A 109 0.20 18.22 -4.05
N PRO A 110 -1.04 17.71 -3.87
CA PRO A 110 -1.47 17.17 -2.59
C PRO A 110 -0.73 15.88 -2.23
N SER A 111 -0.24 15.10 -3.19
CA SER A 111 0.53 13.89 -2.93
C SER A 111 1.87 14.24 -2.27
N GLU A 112 2.56 15.27 -2.78
CA GLU A 112 3.83 15.73 -2.22
C GLU A 112 3.62 16.42 -0.86
N LYS A 113 2.51 17.14 -0.68
CA LYS A 113 2.26 17.90 0.56
C LYS A 113 1.68 17.06 1.69
N TYR A 114 0.80 16.11 1.40
CA TYR A 114 0.03 15.36 2.40
C TYR A 114 0.38 13.87 2.46
N THR A 115 0.56 13.20 1.31
CA THR A 115 0.92 11.77 1.30
C THR A 115 2.37 11.55 1.68
N LYS A 116 3.31 12.22 1.00
CA LYS A 116 4.75 11.97 1.14
C LYS A 116 5.29 12.10 2.57
N PRO A 117 4.95 13.14 3.35
CA PRO A 117 5.45 13.25 4.73
C PRO A 117 4.93 12.13 5.63
N VAL A 118 3.65 11.75 5.48
CA VAL A 118 3.03 10.69 6.29
C VAL A 118 3.61 9.32 5.93
N VAL A 119 3.79 9.04 4.63
CA VAL A 119 4.45 7.81 4.17
C VAL A 119 5.89 7.75 4.69
N GLN A 120 6.65 8.86 4.65
CA GLN A 120 8.00 8.91 5.22
C GLN A 120 8.01 8.60 6.72
N GLU A 121 7.06 9.13 7.48
CA GLU A 121 6.95 8.88 8.92
C GLU A 121 6.65 7.41 9.23
N ILE A 122 5.64 6.83 8.56
CA ILE A 122 5.29 5.40 8.68
C ILE A 122 6.52 4.53 8.35
N MET A 123 7.17 4.80 7.23
CA MET A 123 8.34 4.02 6.79
C MET A 123 9.55 4.19 7.71
N ARG A 124 9.71 5.36 8.37
CA ARG A 124 10.74 5.59 9.38
C ARG A 124 10.44 4.78 10.65
N ALA A 125 9.19 4.78 11.11
CA ALA A 125 8.76 4.05 12.30
C ALA A 125 8.95 2.53 12.16
N LEU A 126 8.80 1.97 10.95
CA LEU A 126 9.04 0.55 10.67
C LEU A 126 10.51 0.12 10.69
N ARG A 127 11.44 1.09 10.64
CA ARG A 127 12.90 0.86 10.63
C ARG A 127 13.57 1.13 11.98
N GLY A 128 12.88 1.82 12.89
CA GLY A 128 13.33 2.07 14.26
C GLY A 128 13.01 0.89 15.17
#